data_AF-A0A068SL27-F1
#
_entry.id   AF-A0A068SL27-F1
#
_cell.length_a   1.000
_cell.length_b   1.000
_cell.length_c   1.000
_cell.angle_alpha   90.00
_cell.angle_beta   90.00
_cell.angle_gamma   90.00
#
_symmetry.space_group_name_H-M   'P 1'
#
loop_
_entity.id
_entity.type
_entity.pdbx_description
1 polymer ?
#
loop_
_entity_poly.entity_id
_entity_poly.type
_entity_poly.pdbx_seq_one_letter_code
_entity_poly.pdbx_strand_id
1 'polypeptide(L)' 'MTKSSFITKGIVALIGCVAAAYVGQELLGGGALGWVAGGIILGVTAGPFLQALVQWRKEKDAMRAKKL' A
#
# COMPACT_ATOMS: atom_id res chain seq x y z
N MET A 1 6.95 -13.60 -4.67
CA MET A 1 6.65 -13.17 -3.28
C MET A 1 6.23 -14.39 -2.46
N THR A 2 6.80 -14.61 -1.26
CA THR A 2 6.35 -15.71 -0.39
C THR A 2 5.01 -15.35 0.28
N LYS A 3 4.19 -16.37 0.62
CA LYS A 3 2.88 -16.15 1.26
C LYS A 3 3.00 -15.34 2.56
N SER A 4 4.01 -15.63 3.38
CA SER A 4 4.28 -14.92 4.63
C SER A 4 4.59 -13.44 4.39
N SER A 5 5.50 -13.11 3.45
CA SER A 5 5.84 -11.72 3.13
C SER A 5 4.66 -10.92 2.59
N PHE A 6 3.78 -11.57 1.82
CA PHE A 6 2.55 -10.94 1.32
C PHE A 6 1.58 -10.60 2.47
N ILE A 7 1.38 -11.53 3.40
CA ILE A 7 0.50 -11.33 4.57
C ILE A 7 1.05 -10.21 5.45
N THR A 8 2.34 -10.21 5.78
CA THR A 8 2.96 -9.17 6.61
C THR A 8 2.82 -7.79 5.98
N LYS A 9 3.12 -7.65 4.67
CA LYS A 9 2.97 -6.37 3.97
C LYS A 9 1.51 -5.92 3.88
N GLY A 10 0.58 -6.87 3.71
CA GLY A 10 -0.85 -6.58 3.73
C GLY A 10 -1.34 -6.06 5.08
N ILE A 11 -0.90 -6.68 6.18
CA ILE A 11 -1.25 -6.24 7.55
C ILE A 11 -0.67 -4.84 7.82
N VAL A 12 0.59 -4.59 7.47
CA VAL A 12 1.22 -3.27 7.63
C VAL A 12 0.50 -2.20 6.82
N ALA A 13 0.10 -2.49 5.58
CA ALA A 13 -0.69 -1.58 4.76
C ALA A 13 -2.05 -1.27 5.39
N LEU A 14 -2.73 -2.28 5.97
CA LEU A 14 -4.03 -2.13 6.58
C LEU A 14 -3.99 -1.26 7.85
N ILE A 15 -2.99 -1.50 8.71
CA ILE A 15 -2.72 -0.63 9.88
C ILE A 15 -2.37 0.78 9.43
N GLY A 16 -1.55 0.90 8.38
CA GLY A 16 -1.15 2.18 7.78
C GLY A 16 -2.33 3.00 7.27
N CYS A 17 -3.34 2.37 6.66
CA CYS A 17 -4.57 3.05 6.23
C CYS A 17 -5.35 3.65 7.40
N VAL A 18 -5.50 2.90 8.49
CA VAL A 18 -6.19 3.40 9.70
C VAL A 18 -5.40 4.54 10.34
N ALA A 19 -4.08 4.38 10.47
CA ALA A 19 -3.22 5.42 11.01
C ALA A 19 -3.24 6.69 10.16
N ALA A 20 -3.23 6.57 8.83
CA ALA A 20 -3.30 7.71 7.92
C ALA A 20 -4.64 8.45 8.02
N ALA A 21 -5.76 7.73 8.12
CA ALA A 21 -7.09 8.33 8.27
C ALA A 21 -7.20 9.08 9.61
N TYR A 22 -6.76 8.46 10.70
CA TYR A 22 -6.77 9.07 12.03
C TYR A 22 -5.86 10.31 12.09
N VAL A 23 -4.63 10.20 11.61
CA VAL A 23 -3.68 11.34 11.61
C VAL A 23 -4.15 12.44 10.67
N GLY A 24 -4.61 12.08 9.47
CA GLY A 24 -5.01 13.05 8.46
C GLY A 24 -6.31 13.79 8.79
N GLN A 25 -7.31 13.10 9.32
CA GLN A 25 -8.62 13.68 9.60
C GLN A 25 -8.79 14.13 11.05
N GLU A 26 -8.46 13.29 12.03
CA GLU A 26 -8.74 13.59 13.44
C GLU A 26 -7.67 14.46 14.09
N LEU A 27 -6.38 14.21 13.81
CA LEU A 27 -5.29 14.98 14.43
C LEU A 27 -5.00 16.31 13.70
N LEU A 28 -5.12 16.33 12.37
CA LEU A 28 -4.72 17.47 11.54
C LEU A 28 -5.90 18.17 10.84
N GLY A 29 -7.14 17.72 11.08
CA GLY A 29 -8.36 18.41 10.67
C GLY A 29 -8.68 18.35 9.16
N GLY A 30 -8.12 17.41 8.41
CA GLY A 30 -8.48 17.18 7.01
C GLY A 30 -8.05 18.27 6.00
N GLY A 31 -7.34 19.31 6.46
CA GLY A 31 -6.78 20.35 5.60
C GLY A 31 -5.54 19.87 4.82
N ALA A 32 -4.84 20.80 4.16
CA ALA A 32 -3.67 20.48 3.32
C ALA A 32 -2.59 19.67 4.08
N LEU A 33 -2.31 20.02 5.33
CA LEU A 33 -1.35 19.29 6.18
C LEU A 33 -1.84 17.87 6.52
N GLY A 34 -3.13 17.67 6.77
CA GLY A 34 -3.73 16.37 7.00
C GLY A 34 -3.64 15.46 5.79
N TRP A 35 -3.88 16.02 4.59
CA TRP A 35 -3.71 15.30 3.32
C TRP A 35 -2.26 14.88 3.07
N VAL A 36 -1.30 15.79 3.31
CA VAL A 36 0.13 15.49 3.12
C VAL A 36 0.59 14.42 4.11
N ALA A 37 0.27 14.59 5.40
CA ALA A 37 0.65 13.63 6.44
C ALA A 37 0.03 12.24 6.22
N GLY A 38 -1.28 12.19 5.92
CA GLY A 38 -1.97 10.94 5.59
C GLY A 38 -1.39 10.29 4.33
N GLY A 39 -1.09 11.09 3.31
CA GLY A 39 -0.45 10.63 2.07
C GLY A 39 0.94 10.04 2.29
N ILE A 40 1.77 10.63 3.16
CA ILE A 40 3.09 10.10 3.53
C ILE A 40 2.95 8.77 4.26
N ILE A 41 2.05 8.69 5.25
CA ILE A 41 1.81 7.46 6.02
C ILE A 41 1.38 6.34 5.06
N LEU A 42 0.42 6.59 4.18
CA LEU A 42 -0.02 5.64 3.15
C LEU A 42 1.12 5.26 2.19
N GLY A 43 1.91 6.24 1.75
CA GLY A 43 3.04 6.01 0.85
C GLY A 43 4.07 5.05 1.43
N VAL A 44 4.41 5.20 2.71
CA VAL A 44 5.42 4.37 3.38
C VAL A 44 4.86 2.99 3.75
N THR A 45 3.59 2.92 4.15
CA THR A 45 2.98 1.66 4.64
C THR A 45 2.35 0.83 3.54
N ALA A 46 1.52 1.43 2.68
CA ALA A 46 0.79 0.76 1.62
C ALA A 46 1.54 0.76 0.28
N GLY A 47 2.41 1.74 0.03
CA GLY A 47 3.19 1.84 -1.22
C GLY A 47 4.02 0.58 -1.54
N PRO A 48 4.84 0.05 -0.62
CA PRO A 48 5.62 -1.16 -0.86
C PRO A 48 4.78 -2.41 -1.13
N PHE A 49 3.56 -2.47 -0.59
CA PHE A 49 2.63 -3.58 -0.84
C PHE A 49 2.02 -3.47 -2.25
N LEU A 50 1.57 -2.28 -2.64
CA LEU A 50 1.02 -2.01 -3.97
C LEU A 50 2.05 -2.24 -5.09
N GLN A 51 3.30 -1.77 -4.91
CA GLN A 51 4.37 -2.03 -5.88
C GLN A 51 4.62 -3.52 -6.07
N ALA A 52 4.66 -4.27 -4.97
CA ALA A 52 4.90 -5.70 -5.00
C ALA A 52 3.73 -6.47 -5.64
N LEU A 53 2.49 -6.00 -5.47
CA LEU A 53 1.30 -6.49 -6.17
C LEU A 53 1.36 -6.23 -7.68
N VAL A 54 1.75 -5.03 -8.09
CA VAL A 54 1.88 -4.66 -9.51
C VAL A 54 2.95 -5.51 -10.20
N GLN A 55 4.11 -5.69 -9.57
CA GLN A 55 5.17 -6.55 -10.09
C GLN A 55 4.69 -8.00 -10.25
N TRP A 56 4.05 -8.56 -9.23
CA TRP A 56 3.49 -9.92 -9.31
C TRP A 56 2.47 -10.08 -10.44
N ARG A 57 1.63 -9.07 -10.66
CA ARG A 57 0.64 -9.10 -11.74
C ARG A 57 1.32 -9.06 -13.12
N LYS A 58 2.32 -8.20 -13.30
CA LYS A 58 3.14 -8.13 -14.53
C LYS A 58 3.84 -9.45 -14.84
N GLU A 59 4.42 -10.11 -13.83
CA GLU A 59 5.05 -11.43 -13.98
C GLU A 59 4.04 -12.49 -14.44
N LYS A 60 2.84 -12.49 -13.86
CA LYS A 60 1.76 -13.40 -14.26
C LYS A 60 1.30 -13.16 -15.70
N ASP A 61 1.11 -11.90 -16.09
CA ASP A 61 0.67 -11.56 -17.43
C ASP A 61 1.74 -11.94 -18.47
N ALA A 62 3.02 -11.72 -18.18
CA ALA A 62 4.13 -12.14 -19.03
C ALA A 62 4.21 -13.67 -19.20
N MET A 63 4.01 -14.43 -18.11
CA MET A 63 3.95 -15.90 -18.16
C MET A 63 2.76 -16.41 -18.99
N ARG A 64 1.63 -15.70 -18.95
CA ARG A 64 0.44 -16.04 -19.71
C ARG A 64 0.64 -15.77 -21.21
N ALA A 65 1.31 -14.67 -21.56
CA ALA A 65 1.64 -14.32 -22.93
C ALA A 65 2.66 -15.28 -23.57
N LYS A 66 3.62 -15.80 -22.79
CA LYS A 66 4.65 -16.76 -23.27
C LYS A 66 4.11 -18.19 -23.49
N LYS A 67 2.88 -18.47 -23.05
CA LYS A 67 2.22 -19.78 -23.16
C LYS A 67 1.28 -19.87 -24.37
N LEU A 68 1.10 -18.75 -25.08
CA LEU A 68 0.44 -18.63 -26.39
C LEU A 68 1.49 -18.58 -27.49
#